data_AF-A0A962DBH0-F1
#
_entry.id   AF-A0A962DBH0-F1
#
_cell.length_a   1.000
_cell.length_b   1.000
_cell.length_c   1.000
_cell.angle_alpha   90.00
_cell.angle_beta   90.00
_cell.angle_gamma   90.00
#
_symmetry.space_group_name_H-M   'P 1'
#
loop_
_entity.id
_entity.type
_entity.pdbx_description
1 polymer ?
#
loop_
_entity_poly.entity_id
_entity_poly.type
_entity_poly.pdbx_seq_one_letter_code
_entity_poly.pdbx_strand_id
1 'polypeptide(L)'
;MADGSSQEGSKLPNPDFIGKDLILGLQQAYKEAGALSAAFKVRAGLSAWSPVTSTYISDNGGYPDLATGEIKVNLADVQAIVTTLSGQTPPQRIYHDIPSQDWRAASFDLAQLSRYRLRGAGNTFFVNCAPRLEQRGVEGNNKGENVYMAMLPNGAVVSGVSPHSFAFFRDLVEQGDLEVYKVNVQTEGSQFRSRDFFPWFSELMAYHLSQAHEVWKDDLSVADRRSFLEQFHFIDTQDVLELDHIPDLSKRPVVARADTHGNLKLSIAVSDAQPEWFGRPLKVSIHGHEYIAEIREHMFDAQSGHHGIAPGSSGHFADSAKDDPRFLELAIIGKPLREELGITPQNLKEGVYIEIAPIEPLSGLHAGLDQAGADARDVSAG
;
A
#
# COMPACT_ATOMS: atom_id res chain seq x y z
N MET A 1 16.51 31.15 53.82
CA MET A 1 16.37 29.68 53.79
C MET A 1 15.01 29.41 53.16
N ALA A 2 14.92 29.06 51.88
CA ALA A 2 14.92 27.67 51.35
C ALA A 2 13.87 26.85 52.11
N ASP A 3 12.83 26.25 51.53
CA ASP A 3 12.70 25.37 50.35
C ASP A 3 11.16 25.09 50.26
N GLY A 4 10.47 24.78 49.17
CA GLY A 4 10.75 23.70 48.25
C GLY A 4 9.44 23.01 47.86
N SER A 5 9.26 22.85 46.56
CA SER A 5 8.19 22.20 45.80
C SER A 5 7.65 20.86 46.33
N SER A 6 6.37 20.59 46.07
CA SER A 6 5.98 19.53 45.11
C SER A 6 4.48 19.62 44.81
N GLN A 7 4.14 20.08 43.61
CA GLN A 7 2.82 19.85 43.03
C GLN A 7 2.78 18.40 42.54
N GLU A 8 1.87 17.63 43.11
CA GLU A 8 1.45 16.34 42.59
C GLU A 8 0.89 16.53 41.17
N GLY A 9 1.45 15.75 40.24
CA GLY A 9 0.98 15.67 38.86
C GLY A 9 -0.44 15.13 38.81
N SER A 10 -1.41 16.00 38.56
CA SER A 10 -2.75 15.59 38.18
C SER A 10 -2.82 15.43 36.66
N LYS A 11 -3.03 14.17 36.25
CA LYS A 11 -3.53 13.72 34.95
C LYS A 11 -4.40 14.79 34.27
N LEU A 12 -4.00 15.24 33.08
CA LEU A 12 -4.89 16.02 32.22
C LEU A 12 -5.97 15.09 31.64
N PRO A 13 -7.27 15.34 31.90
CA PRO A 13 -8.33 14.74 31.12
C PRO A 13 -8.51 15.53 29.82
N ASN A 14 -8.59 14.82 28.70
CA ASN A 14 -9.03 15.37 27.42
C ASN A 14 -10.55 15.59 27.45
N PRO A 15 -11.06 16.79 27.07
CA PRO A 15 -12.28 16.76 26.25
C PRO A 15 -12.42 17.78 25.09
N ASP A 16 -11.46 18.66 24.77
CA ASP A 16 -11.71 19.77 23.80
C ASP A 16 -10.59 20.04 22.77
N PHE A 17 -9.91 18.99 22.29
CA PHE A 17 -8.70 19.16 21.46
C PHE A 17 -8.88 18.60 20.04
N ILE A 18 -9.10 19.47 19.04
CA ILE A 18 -8.16 19.82 17.95
C ILE A 18 -8.88 20.72 16.93
N GLY A 19 -8.16 21.75 16.51
CA GLY A 19 -8.57 22.81 15.58
C GLY A 19 -7.73 24.06 15.86
N LYS A 20 -7.50 24.36 17.13
CA LYS A 20 -6.56 25.40 17.59
C LYS A 20 -5.19 24.87 17.99
N ASP A 21 -5.11 23.63 18.47
CA ASP A 21 -3.87 23.19 19.10
C ASP A 21 -2.90 22.44 18.20
N LEU A 22 -3.32 22.01 17.01
CA LEU A 22 -2.38 21.64 15.95
C LEU A 22 -1.53 22.86 15.56
N ILE A 23 -2.15 24.05 15.53
CA ILE A 23 -1.49 25.32 15.22
C ILE A 23 -0.56 25.76 16.37
N LEU A 24 -0.97 25.57 17.63
CA LEU A 24 -0.13 25.91 18.80
C LEU A 24 0.98 24.88 19.06
N GLY A 25 0.73 23.59 18.83
CA GLY A 25 1.74 22.53 18.88
C GLY A 25 2.82 22.71 17.81
N LEU A 26 2.45 23.18 16.61
CA LEU A 26 3.39 23.59 15.57
C LEU A 26 4.24 24.80 15.99
N GLN A 27 3.65 25.78 16.69
CA GLN A 27 4.40 26.94 17.21
C GLN A 27 5.34 26.58 18.37
N GLN A 28 4.99 25.57 19.17
CA GLN A 28 5.83 25.06 20.27
C GLN A 28 6.98 24.20 19.75
N ALA A 29 6.71 23.27 18.82
CA ALA A 29 7.74 22.49 18.12
C ALA A 29 8.72 23.40 17.36
N TYR A 30 8.23 24.53 16.82
CA TYR A 30 9.05 25.56 16.17
C TYR A 30 9.95 26.34 17.13
N LYS A 31 9.53 26.57 18.38
CA LYS A 31 10.39 27.18 19.42
C LYS A 31 11.48 26.22 19.90
N GLU A 32 11.23 24.92 19.85
CA GLU A 32 12.14 23.89 20.34
C GLU A 32 13.12 23.39 19.25
N ALA A 33 12.79 23.58 17.96
CA ALA A 33 13.66 23.29 16.83
C ALA A 33 14.88 24.25 16.67
N GLY A 34 15.00 25.25 17.54
CA GLY A 34 16.06 26.27 17.51
C GLY A 34 17.45 25.86 18.04
N ALA A 35 17.76 24.56 18.14
CA ALA A 35 19.04 24.08 18.69
C ALA A 35 19.74 22.97 17.90
N LEU A 36 19.42 22.78 16.61
CA LEU A 36 20.16 21.85 15.73
C LEU A 36 20.92 22.62 14.65
N SER A 37 21.99 23.30 15.08
CA SER A 37 22.92 23.96 14.18
C SER A 37 24.32 23.88 14.79
N ALA A 38 25.10 22.89 14.36
CA ALA A 38 26.54 22.96 14.12
C ALA A 38 27.19 21.56 14.19
N ALA A 39 26.85 20.65 13.26
CA ALA A 39 27.84 19.68 12.82
C ALA A 39 27.45 19.04 11.49
N PHE A 40 28.48 18.83 10.66
CA PHE A 40 28.57 17.86 9.57
C PHE A 40 28.19 18.33 8.15
N LYS A 41 29.25 18.63 7.39
CA LYS A 41 29.29 18.54 5.93
C LYS A 41 29.62 17.10 5.54
N VAL A 42 28.88 16.44 4.64
CA VAL A 42 29.42 15.48 3.63
C VAL A 42 28.46 15.34 2.41
N ARG A 43 29.09 15.01 1.29
CA ARG A 43 28.72 14.81 -0.13
C ARG A 43 27.54 13.88 -0.49
N ALA A 44 26.69 14.41 -1.37
CA ALA A 44 26.22 13.93 -2.69
C ALA A 44 26.19 12.41 -3.01
N GLY A 45 24.98 11.93 -3.34
CA GLY A 45 24.71 10.65 -4.02
C GLY A 45 23.36 10.58 -4.77
N LEU A 46 22.38 11.41 -4.41
CA LEU A 46 21.16 11.66 -5.20
C LEU A 46 21.13 13.16 -5.56
N SER A 47 20.81 13.50 -6.81
CA SER A 47 20.74 14.90 -7.22
C SER A 47 19.65 15.64 -6.43
N ALA A 48 19.93 16.88 -6.04
CA ALA A 48 19.04 17.78 -5.30
C ALA A 48 17.76 18.22 -6.06
N TRP A 49 17.26 17.39 -6.98
CA TRP A 49 16.21 17.74 -7.95
C TRP A 49 14.96 16.87 -7.92
N SER A 50 14.84 15.87 -7.03
CA SER A 50 13.51 15.29 -6.81
C SER A 50 12.77 16.20 -5.83
N PRO A 51 11.74 16.96 -6.27
CA PRO A 51 10.96 17.73 -5.32
C PRO A 51 10.36 16.76 -4.30
N VAL A 52 10.38 17.14 -3.03
CA VAL A 52 9.59 16.47 -1.98
C VAL A 52 8.16 16.37 -2.51
N THR A 53 7.63 15.15 -2.59
CA THR A 53 6.26 14.95 -3.07
C THR A 53 5.32 14.53 -1.96
N SER A 54 4.11 15.08 -2.02
CA SER A 54 2.98 14.68 -1.19
C SER A 54 1.98 13.96 -2.10
N THR A 55 1.93 12.64 -2.01
CA THR A 55 1.04 11.80 -2.80
C THR A 55 -0.20 11.43 -1.99
N TYR A 56 -1.35 11.92 -2.42
CA TYR A 56 -2.64 11.63 -1.81
C TYR A 56 -3.39 10.59 -2.67
N ILE A 57 -3.55 9.39 -2.14
CA ILE A 57 -4.25 8.26 -2.78
C ILE A 57 -5.65 8.16 -2.18
N SER A 58 -6.71 8.16 -2.99
CA SER A 58 -8.06 8.08 -2.42
C SER A 58 -9.12 7.50 -3.34
N ASP A 59 -10.13 6.93 -2.70
CA ASP A 59 -11.32 6.35 -3.32
C ASP A 59 -12.50 7.35 -3.45
N ASN A 60 -12.23 8.64 -3.23
CA ASN A 60 -13.19 9.74 -3.38
C ASN A 60 -13.56 10.03 -4.85
N GLY A 61 -12.89 9.37 -5.81
CA GLY A 61 -13.26 9.35 -7.21
C GLY A 61 -12.73 10.53 -8.02
N GLY A 62 -12.48 10.29 -9.31
CA GLY A 62 -12.02 11.32 -10.23
C GLY A 62 -13.06 12.40 -10.57
N TYR A 63 -14.37 12.08 -10.63
CA TYR A 63 -15.36 12.96 -11.30
C TYR A 63 -16.87 12.91 -10.87
N PRO A 64 -17.39 12.07 -9.96
CA PRO A 64 -18.84 12.05 -9.72
C PRO A 64 -19.35 13.18 -8.81
N ASP A 65 -18.51 13.80 -7.99
CA ASP A 65 -18.90 14.89 -7.07
C ASP A 65 -17.76 15.92 -6.80
N LEU A 66 -17.99 16.83 -5.85
CA LEU A 66 -17.06 17.90 -5.48
C LEU A 66 -15.99 17.48 -4.45
N ALA A 67 -16.06 16.27 -3.88
CA ALA A 67 -15.20 15.86 -2.77
C ALA A 67 -13.71 16.01 -3.10
N THR A 68 -13.31 15.45 -4.25
CA THR A 68 -11.93 15.52 -4.73
C THR A 68 -11.51 16.96 -5.02
N GLY A 69 -12.42 17.80 -5.50
CA GLY A 69 -12.17 19.24 -5.70
C GLY A 69 -11.90 19.95 -4.38
N GLU A 70 -12.76 19.76 -3.39
CA GLU A 70 -12.62 20.35 -2.05
C GLU A 70 -11.33 19.90 -1.35
N ILE A 71 -10.97 18.61 -1.46
CA ILE A 71 -9.71 18.08 -0.92
C ILE A 71 -8.51 18.76 -1.58
N LYS A 72 -8.52 18.91 -2.91
CA LYS A 72 -7.43 19.55 -3.66
C LYS A 72 -7.28 21.04 -3.30
N VAL A 73 -8.40 21.74 -3.11
CA VAL A 73 -8.42 23.13 -2.63
C VAL A 73 -7.88 23.20 -1.20
N ASN A 74 -8.36 22.36 -0.28
CA ASN A 74 -7.87 22.39 1.10
C ASN A 74 -6.38 22.06 1.20
N LEU A 75 -5.90 21.04 0.46
CA LEU A 75 -4.46 20.76 0.34
C LEU A 75 -3.68 21.99 -0.19
N ALA A 76 -4.28 22.79 -1.08
CA ALA A 76 -3.63 23.99 -1.62
C ALA A 76 -3.57 25.11 -0.59
N ASP A 77 -4.64 25.30 0.18
CA ASP A 77 -4.72 26.31 1.23
C ASP A 77 -3.75 26.00 2.38
N VAL A 78 -3.72 24.74 2.85
CA VAL A 78 -2.75 24.26 3.84
C VAL A 78 -1.32 24.51 3.36
N GLN A 79 -1.04 24.16 2.11
CA GLN A 79 0.27 24.35 1.51
C GLN A 79 0.66 25.83 1.42
N ALA A 80 -0.27 26.71 1.05
CA ALA A 80 -0.03 28.15 1.02
C ALA A 80 0.31 28.68 2.42
N ILE A 81 -0.39 28.21 3.45
CA ILE A 81 -0.12 28.54 4.85
C ILE A 81 1.28 28.07 5.25
N VAL A 82 1.62 26.80 5.02
CA VAL A 82 2.93 26.22 5.35
C VAL A 82 4.06 26.95 4.62
N THR A 83 3.89 27.22 3.33
CA THR A 83 4.84 28.00 2.50
C THR A 83 5.05 29.40 3.06
N THR A 84 3.96 30.11 3.35
CA THR A 84 4.01 31.49 3.88
C THR A 84 4.73 31.55 5.22
N LEU A 85 4.44 30.59 6.11
CA LEU A 85 5.03 30.54 7.44
C LEU A 85 6.50 30.09 7.43
N SER A 86 6.87 29.18 6.53
CA SER A 86 8.23 28.62 6.48
C SER A 86 9.20 29.36 5.56
N GLY A 87 8.69 30.12 4.58
CA GLY A 87 9.51 30.75 3.54
C GLY A 87 10.12 29.76 2.54
N GLN A 88 9.64 28.52 2.48
CA GLN A 88 10.20 27.44 1.67
C GLN A 88 9.32 27.11 0.46
N THR A 89 9.91 26.49 -0.57
CA THR A 89 9.16 25.99 -1.72
C THR A 89 8.25 24.83 -1.29
N PRO A 90 6.96 24.85 -1.67
CA PRO A 90 6.03 23.78 -1.30
C PRO A 90 6.37 22.43 -1.95
N PRO A 91 6.01 21.31 -1.31
CA PRO A 91 6.12 19.99 -1.93
C PRO A 91 5.23 19.88 -3.18
N GLN A 92 5.66 19.10 -4.16
CA GLN A 92 4.83 18.80 -5.32
C GLN A 92 3.71 17.84 -4.92
N ARG A 93 2.46 18.23 -5.16
CA ARG A 93 1.30 17.38 -4.86
C ARG A 93 0.97 16.46 -6.02
N ILE A 94 0.71 15.21 -5.70
CA ILE A 94 0.24 14.18 -6.62
C ILE A 94 -1.07 13.66 -6.06
N TYR A 95 -2.14 13.70 -6.85
CA TYR A 95 -3.39 13.05 -6.51
C TYR A 95 -3.50 11.77 -7.34
N HIS A 96 -3.76 10.65 -6.68
CA HIS A 96 -3.90 9.35 -7.31
C HIS A 96 -5.26 8.75 -6.94
N ASP A 97 -6.07 8.43 -7.96
CA ASP A 97 -7.42 7.90 -7.76
C ASP A 97 -7.39 6.38 -7.77
N ILE A 98 -8.23 5.79 -6.92
CA ILE A 98 -8.42 4.34 -6.82
C ILE A 98 -9.91 4.00 -6.85
N PRO A 99 -10.28 2.76 -7.21
CA PRO A 99 -11.68 2.34 -7.20
C PRO A 99 -12.33 2.54 -5.82
N SER A 100 -13.57 3.04 -5.81
CA SER A 100 -14.33 3.33 -4.60
C SER A 100 -14.37 2.13 -3.64
N GLN A 101 -13.95 2.30 -2.38
CA GLN A 101 -13.94 1.27 -1.33
C GLN A 101 -13.09 0.02 -1.62
N ASP A 102 -12.21 0.05 -2.62
CA ASP A 102 -11.30 -1.06 -2.92
C ASP A 102 -9.98 -0.89 -2.15
N TRP A 103 -9.98 -1.32 -0.89
CA TRP A 103 -8.80 -1.22 -0.03
C TRP A 103 -7.62 -2.07 -0.53
N ARG A 104 -7.87 -3.13 -1.32
CA ARG A 104 -6.81 -3.99 -1.87
C ARG A 104 -6.05 -3.24 -2.95
N ALA A 105 -6.78 -2.61 -3.87
CA ALA A 105 -6.18 -1.69 -4.85
C ALA A 105 -5.47 -0.52 -4.15
N ALA A 106 -6.06 0.02 -3.08
CA ALA A 106 -5.47 1.10 -2.29
C ALA A 106 -4.11 0.70 -1.68
N SER A 107 -4.04 -0.46 -1.02
CA SER A 107 -2.80 -0.98 -0.41
C SER A 107 -1.77 -1.35 -1.48
N PHE A 108 -2.20 -1.96 -2.57
CA PHE A 108 -1.33 -2.31 -3.71
C PHE A 108 -0.70 -1.06 -4.32
N ASP A 109 -1.48 -0.02 -4.55
CA ASP A 109 -1.02 1.24 -5.14
C ASP A 109 -0.11 2.00 -4.19
N LEU A 110 -0.43 2.04 -2.89
CA LEU A 110 0.42 2.62 -1.87
C LEU A 110 1.80 1.93 -1.88
N ALA A 111 1.85 0.59 -1.84
CA ALA A 111 3.10 -0.15 -1.90
C ALA A 111 3.86 0.09 -3.21
N GLN A 112 3.17 0.03 -4.35
CA GLN A 112 3.77 0.23 -5.67
C GLN A 112 4.39 1.62 -5.84
N LEU A 113 3.74 2.67 -5.35
CA LEU A 113 4.20 4.04 -5.51
C LEU A 113 5.29 4.43 -4.51
N SER A 114 5.22 3.89 -3.28
CA SER A 114 6.12 4.27 -2.17
C SER A 114 7.40 3.43 -2.08
N ARG A 115 7.33 2.13 -2.41
CA ARG A 115 8.50 1.22 -2.38
C ARG A 115 9.34 1.30 -3.65
N TYR A 116 8.88 2.05 -4.65
CA TYR A 116 9.63 2.26 -5.90
C TYR A 116 10.81 3.21 -5.68
N ARG A 117 12.02 2.75 -6.05
CA ARG A 117 13.32 3.39 -5.72
C ARG A 117 13.44 4.88 -6.05
N LEU A 118 12.71 5.40 -7.05
CA LEU A 118 12.79 6.82 -7.43
C LEU A 118 12.08 7.76 -6.45
N ARG A 119 11.23 7.23 -5.58
CA ARG A 119 10.34 8.01 -4.70
C ARG A 119 10.76 7.94 -3.23
N GLY A 120 12.01 7.61 -2.91
CA GLY A 120 12.50 7.37 -1.54
C GLY A 120 12.42 8.58 -0.58
N ALA A 121 13.51 8.87 0.10
CA ALA A 121 13.51 9.85 1.17
C ALA A 121 12.98 11.23 0.75
N GLY A 122 12.22 11.88 1.64
CA GLY A 122 11.56 13.15 1.33
C GLY A 122 10.21 13.02 0.61
N ASN A 123 9.61 11.84 0.51
CA ASN A 123 8.28 11.67 -0.09
C ASN A 123 7.28 11.14 0.94
N THR A 124 6.08 11.71 0.93
CA THR A 124 4.95 11.24 1.73
C THR A 124 3.87 10.64 0.87
N PHE A 125 3.28 9.56 1.37
CA PHE A 125 2.15 8.90 0.77
C PHE A 125 1.06 8.76 1.83
N PHE A 126 -0.12 9.26 1.52
CA PHE A 126 -1.30 9.11 2.35
C PHE A 126 -2.38 8.41 1.55
N VAL A 127 -2.94 7.32 2.10
CA VAL A 127 -4.06 6.60 1.50
C VAL A 127 -5.33 6.75 2.33
N ASN A 128 -6.33 7.38 1.73
CA ASN A 128 -7.68 7.46 2.26
C ASN A 128 -8.56 6.43 1.56
N CYS A 129 -8.45 5.18 2.01
CA CYS A 129 -9.38 4.11 1.70
C CYS A 129 -9.34 3.09 2.83
N ALA A 130 -10.52 2.59 3.17
CA ALA A 130 -10.73 1.64 4.23
C ALA A 130 -11.79 0.61 3.79
N PRO A 131 -11.75 -0.61 4.32
CA PRO A 131 -12.67 -1.67 3.93
C PRO A 131 -14.11 -1.44 4.41
N ARG A 132 -14.34 -0.49 5.35
CA ARG A 132 -15.65 -0.15 5.94
C ARG A 132 -16.44 -1.38 6.44
N LEU A 133 -15.72 -2.33 7.06
CA LEU A 133 -16.28 -3.59 7.56
C LEU A 133 -17.22 -3.41 8.76
N GLU A 134 -17.14 -2.26 9.43
CA GLU A 134 -17.98 -1.94 10.59
C GLU A 134 -19.32 -1.34 10.15
N GLN A 135 -20.42 -1.80 10.78
CA GLN A 135 -21.72 -1.15 10.71
C GLN A 135 -21.64 0.21 11.42
N ARG A 136 -21.21 1.25 10.71
CA ARG A 136 -21.33 2.65 11.15
C ARG A 136 -22.81 2.99 11.26
N GLY A 137 -23.38 2.91 12.46
CA GLY A 137 -24.83 3.12 12.59
C GLY A 137 -25.44 3.29 13.97
N VAL A 138 -24.73 3.14 15.09
CA VAL A 138 -25.42 3.16 16.41
C VAL A 138 -24.84 4.17 17.42
N GLU A 139 -23.58 4.58 17.31
CA GLU A 139 -22.93 5.39 18.37
C GLU A 139 -22.91 6.93 18.15
N GLY A 140 -23.61 7.46 17.14
CA GLY A 140 -23.99 8.87 17.09
C GLY A 140 -22.90 9.95 16.86
N ASN A 141 -21.60 9.64 16.83
CA ASN A 141 -20.54 10.68 16.89
C ASN A 141 -19.60 10.83 15.67
N ASN A 142 -19.95 10.30 14.48
CA ASN A 142 -19.03 10.33 13.32
C ASN A 142 -17.62 9.79 13.62
N LYS A 143 -17.50 8.88 14.61
CA LYS A 143 -16.28 8.11 14.83
C LYS A 143 -15.98 7.34 13.56
N GLY A 144 -14.75 7.44 13.10
CA GLY A 144 -14.28 6.50 12.09
C GLY A 144 -12.83 6.14 12.32
N GLU A 145 -12.26 5.44 11.35
CA GLU A 145 -11.00 4.73 11.52
C GLU A 145 -9.82 5.66 11.90
N ASN A 146 -8.87 5.08 12.64
CA ASN A 146 -7.61 5.71 13.04
C ASN A 146 -6.71 5.94 11.81
N VAL A 147 -5.70 6.80 11.96
CA VAL A 147 -4.60 6.88 10.99
C VAL A 147 -3.41 6.10 11.53
N TYR A 148 -2.77 5.36 10.63
CA TYR A 148 -1.55 4.60 10.89
C TYR A 148 -0.46 5.11 9.97
N MET A 149 0.79 5.07 10.43
CA MET A 149 1.94 5.60 9.71
C MET A 149 3.15 4.70 9.90
N ALA A 150 3.95 4.60 8.85
CA ALA A 150 5.26 3.97 8.93
C ALA A 150 6.26 4.73 8.07
N MET A 151 7.52 4.59 8.43
CA MET A 151 8.62 5.05 7.61
C MET A 151 9.31 3.84 6.98
N LEU A 152 9.40 3.83 5.66
CA LEU A 152 9.99 2.74 4.90
C LEU A 152 11.52 2.78 4.97
N PRO A 153 12.23 1.65 4.71
CA PRO A 153 13.69 1.62 4.69
C PRO A 153 14.30 2.64 3.71
N ASN A 154 13.62 2.91 2.60
CA ASN A 154 14.03 3.90 1.60
C ASN A 154 13.78 5.37 2.02
N GLY A 155 13.31 5.62 3.24
CA GLY A 155 13.03 6.95 3.80
C GLY A 155 11.70 7.57 3.38
N ALA A 156 10.88 6.91 2.56
CA ALA A 156 9.53 7.38 2.28
C ALA A 156 8.63 7.18 3.51
N VAL A 157 7.70 8.09 3.73
CA VAL A 157 6.70 7.98 4.81
C VAL A 157 5.36 7.60 4.21
N VAL A 158 4.80 6.50 4.68
CA VAL A 158 3.49 5.99 4.25
C VAL A 158 2.50 6.10 5.39
N SER A 159 1.26 6.40 5.05
CA SER A 159 0.19 6.51 6.04
C SER A 159 -1.15 6.13 5.44
N GLY A 160 -2.04 5.58 6.26
CA GLY A 160 -3.34 5.09 5.82
C GLY A 160 -4.37 5.13 6.93
N VAL A 161 -5.64 5.26 6.54
CA VAL A 161 -6.78 5.32 7.46
C VAL A 161 -7.22 3.93 7.97
N SER A 162 -6.42 2.88 7.77
CA SER A 162 -6.72 1.51 8.18
C SER A 162 -5.46 0.64 8.21
N PRO A 163 -5.35 -0.37 9.10
CA PRO A 163 -4.30 -1.39 9.02
C PRO A 163 -4.23 -2.10 7.66
N HIS A 164 -5.37 -2.18 6.98
CA HIS A 164 -5.51 -2.76 5.64
C HIS A 164 -4.62 -2.08 4.59
N SER A 165 -4.29 -0.80 4.78
CA SER A 165 -3.37 -0.07 3.90
C SER A 165 -1.96 -0.70 3.87
N PHE A 166 -1.59 -1.42 4.93
CA PHE A 166 -0.26 -2.00 5.11
C PHE A 166 -0.16 -3.47 4.67
N ALA A 167 -1.20 -4.05 4.05
CA ALA A 167 -1.20 -5.46 3.65
C ALA A 167 -0.04 -5.84 2.71
N PHE A 168 0.31 -4.97 1.75
CA PHE A 168 1.47 -5.15 0.85
C PHE A 168 2.82 -4.70 1.43
N PHE A 169 2.87 -4.42 2.74
CA PHE A 169 4.09 -4.16 3.51
C PHE A 169 4.30 -5.20 4.61
N ARG A 170 3.40 -6.18 4.71
CA ARG A 170 3.40 -7.21 5.75
C ARG A 170 4.72 -7.98 5.78
N ASP A 171 5.34 -8.21 4.63
CA ASP A 171 6.67 -8.84 4.52
C ASP A 171 7.73 -8.12 5.35
N LEU A 172 7.77 -6.78 5.30
CA LEU A 172 8.71 -5.98 6.06
C LEU A 172 8.40 -6.00 7.57
N VAL A 173 7.12 -6.02 7.93
CA VAL A 173 6.70 -6.10 9.35
C VAL A 173 7.05 -7.47 9.94
N GLU A 174 6.80 -8.55 9.20
CA GLU A 174 7.14 -9.92 9.61
C GLU A 174 8.65 -10.13 9.80
N GLN A 175 9.46 -9.47 8.97
CA GLN A 175 10.92 -9.49 9.05
C GLN A 175 11.47 -8.59 10.17
N GLY A 176 10.63 -7.76 10.79
CA GLY A 176 11.05 -6.77 11.77
C GLY A 176 11.76 -5.55 11.17
N ASP A 177 11.64 -5.35 9.85
CA ASP A 177 12.23 -4.23 9.10
C ASP A 177 11.26 -3.03 8.96
N LEU A 178 10.02 -3.16 9.43
CA LEU A 178 9.05 -2.06 9.44
C LEU A 178 8.19 -2.10 10.69
N GLU A 179 8.08 -0.95 11.35
CA GLU A 179 7.12 -0.71 12.43
C GLU A 179 6.07 0.29 11.95
N VAL A 180 4.81 -0.02 12.25
CA VAL A 180 3.66 0.82 11.91
C VAL A 180 3.09 1.36 13.20
N TYR A 181 2.88 2.68 13.27
CA TYR A 181 2.47 3.38 14.48
C TYR A 181 1.09 3.97 14.31
N LYS A 182 0.34 4.03 15.41
CA LYS A 182 -0.90 4.80 15.43
C LYS A 182 -0.60 6.29 15.50
N VAL A 183 -1.35 7.06 14.72
CA VAL A 183 -1.27 8.52 14.70
C VAL A 183 -2.44 9.10 15.49
N ASN A 184 -2.11 9.97 16.45
CA ASN A 184 -3.06 10.72 17.24
C ASN A 184 -3.58 11.94 16.46
N VAL A 185 -4.45 11.67 15.49
CA VAL A 185 -5.20 12.69 14.74
C VAL A 185 -6.66 12.72 15.17
N GLN A 186 -7.31 13.86 14.97
CA GLN A 186 -8.72 14.01 15.24
C GLN A 186 -9.56 13.03 14.39
N THR A 187 -10.23 12.10 15.06
CA THR A 187 -11.08 11.07 14.43
C THR A 187 -12.58 11.37 14.52
N GLU A 188 -12.97 12.46 15.18
CA GLU A 188 -14.37 12.87 15.43
C GLU A 188 -14.61 14.35 15.04
N GLY A 189 -15.88 14.77 14.96
CA GLY A 189 -16.24 16.18 14.73
C GLY A 189 -16.31 16.62 13.26
N SER A 190 -16.02 15.71 12.31
CA SER A 190 -16.31 15.91 10.88
C SER A 190 -16.90 14.65 10.25
N GLN A 191 -17.89 14.83 9.38
CA GLN A 191 -18.42 13.76 8.53
C GLN A 191 -17.45 13.41 7.40
N PHE A 192 -16.54 14.33 7.02
CA PHE A 192 -15.61 14.19 5.90
C PHE A 192 -14.15 14.47 6.30
N ARG A 193 -13.63 13.66 7.21
CA ARG A 193 -12.29 13.82 7.82
C ARG A 193 -11.13 13.80 6.82
N SER A 194 -11.28 13.08 5.71
CA SER A 194 -10.31 13.09 4.62
C SER A 194 -10.22 14.40 3.87
N ARG A 195 -11.27 15.23 3.96
CA ARG A 195 -11.25 16.63 3.53
C ARG A 195 -10.77 17.53 4.65
N ASP A 196 -11.29 17.38 5.86
CA ASP A 196 -11.12 18.40 6.89
C ASP A 196 -9.81 18.27 7.71
N PHE A 197 -9.34 17.05 7.99
CA PHE A 197 -8.24 16.80 8.92
C PHE A 197 -7.00 16.18 8.26
N PHE A 198 -7.18 15.15 7.44
CA PHE A 198 -6.05 14.39 6.90
C PHE A 198 -5.14 15.17 5.90
N PRO A 199 -5.63 16.17 5.15
CA PRO A 199 -4.77 17.03 4.34
C PRO A 199 -3.69 17.77 5.14
N TRP A 200 -4.03 18.27 6.33
CA TRP A 200 -3.08 18.96 7.22
C TRP A 200 -1.93 18.05 7.62
N PHE A 201 -2.27 16.86 8.11
CA PHE A 201 -1.29 15.85 8.49
C PHE A 201 -0.32 15.51 7.35
N SER A 202 -0.85 15.28 6.15
CA SER A 202 -0.04 14.90 4.97
C SER A 202 0.94 16.00 4.58
N GLU A 203 0.48 17.25 4.50
CA GLU A 203 1.33 18.39 4.11
C GLU A 203 2.35 18.76 5.18
N LEU A 204 2.00 18.68 6.47
CA LEU A 204 2.95 18.92 7.56
C LEU A 204 4.06 17.89 7.57
N MET A 205 3.73 16.61 7.39
CA MET A 205 4.74 15.55 7.29
C MET A 205 5.68 15.80 6.10
N ALA A 206 5.13 16.12 4.92
CA ALA A 206 5.93 16.44 3.74
C ALA A 206 6.86 17.63 3.99
N TYR A 207 6.35 18.67 4.66
CA TYR A 207 7.15 19.81 5.07
C TYR A 207 8.31 19.41 5.99
N HIS A 208 8.06 18.64 7.05
CA HIS A 208 9.12 18.23 7.96
C HIS A 208 10.17 17.34 7.28
N LEU A 209 9.76 16.43 6.39
CA LEU A 209 10.71 15.64 5.60
C LEU A 209 11.56 16.51 4.67
N SER A 210 11.03 17.63 4.16
CA SER A 210 11.80 18.60 3.37
C SER A 210 12.90 19.28 4.18
N GLN A 211 12.70 19.46 5.48
CA GLN A 211 13.70 20.05 6.36
C GLN A 211 14.79 19.06 6.76
N ALA A 212 14.44 17.77 6.85
CA ALA A 212 15.35 16.69 7.22
C ALA A 212 16.19 16.14 6.04
N HIS A 213 16.15 16.77 4.86
CA HIS A 213 16.67 16.19 3.63
C HIS A 213 18.18 15.88 3.62
N GLU A 214 18.96 16.62 4.41
CA GLU A 214 20.41 16.44 4.52
C GLU A 214 20.82 15.25 5.41
N VAL A 215 19.86 14.67 6.16
CA VAL A 215 20.10 13.57 7.12
C VAL A 215 19.70 12.20 6.54
N TRP A 216 19.07 12.18 5.35
CA TRP A 216 18.62 10.95 4.73
C TRP A 216 19.77 10.02 4.35
N LYS A 217 19.60 8.75 4.68
CA LYS A 217 20.46 7.64 4.27
C LYS A 217 19.60 6.61 3.55
N ASP A 218 20.20 5.88 2.62
CA ASP A 218 19.51 4.86 1.83
C ASP A 218 19.20 3.57 2.63
N ASP A 219 19.55 3.52 3.91
CA ASP A 219 19.52 2.34 4.77
C ASP A 219 19.19 2.64 6.25
N LEU A 220 18.15 3.44 6.49
CA LEU A 220 17.76 3.78 7.87
C LEU A 220 17.32 2.53 8.65
N SER A 221 17.98 2.29 9.80
CA SER A 221 17.56 1.22 10.71
C SER A 221 16.16 1.51 11.26
N VAL A 222 15.47 0.48 11.77
CA VAL A 222 14.16 0.67 12.43
C VAL A 222 14.27 1.66 13.59
N ALA A 223 15.37 1.60 14.35
CA ALA A 223 15.61 2.52 15.46
C ALA A 223 15.81 3.98 15.00
N ASP A 224 16.53 4.20 13.89
CA ASP A 224 16.71 5.54 13.31
C ASP A 224 15.37 6.11 12.83
N ARG A 225 14.55 5.28 12.17
CA ARG A 225 13.21 5.66 11.70
C ARG A 225 12.27 5.95 12.87
N ARG A 226 12.28 5.13 13.92
CA ARG A 226 11.50 5.38 15.15
C ARG A 226 11.92 6.70 15.80
N SER A 227 13.22 6.91 15.99
CA SER A 227 13.75 8.14 16.60
C SER A 227 13.42 9.40 15.80
N PHE A 228 13.33 9.28 14.46
CA PHE A 228 12.83 10.36 13.62
C PHE A 228 11.35 10.62 13.86
N LEU A 229 10.52 9.57 13.87
CA LEU A 229 9.07 9.70 14.06
C LEU A 229 8.69 10.17 15.49
N GLU A 230 9.50 9.90 16.50
CA GLU A 230 9.34 10.38 17.88
C GLU A 230 9.36 11.90 18.01
N GLN A 231 9.96 12.60 17.03
CA GLN A 231 10.00 14.07 17.00
C GLN A 231 8.61 14.67 16.73
N PHE A 232 7.66 13.86 16.25
CA PHE A 232 6.28 14.28 16.00
C PHE A 232 5.39 13.86 17.16
N HIS A 233 5.02 14.84 18.00
CA HIS A 233 4.16 14.60 19.18
C HIS A 233 2.78 14.01 18.90
N PHE A 234 2.37 13.92 17.63
CA PHE A 234 1.12 13.29 17.21
C PHE A 234 1.31 11.84 16.77
N ILE A 235 2.52 11.27 16.83
CA ILE A 235 2.80 9.86 16.57
C ILE A 235 3.11 9.19 17.90
N ASP A 236 2.35 8.14 18.24
CA ASP A 236 2.63 7.33 19.41
C ASP A 236 3.56 6.18 19.00
N THR A 237 4.87 6.35 19.17
CA THR A 237 5.85 5.31 18.83
C THR A 237 5.88 4.14 19.81
N GLN A 238 5.11 4.22 20.91
CA GLN A 238 4.93 3.11 21.84
C GLN A 238 3.73 2.23 21.44
N ASP A 239 2.76 2.77 20.68
CA ASP A 239 1.61 2.06 20.14
C ASP A 239 1.91 1.48 18.75
N VAL A 240 2.74 0.43 18.73
CA VAL A 240 3.09 -0.32 17.52
C VAL A 240 1.93 -1.23 17.13
N LEU A 241 1.52 -1.14 15.87
CA LEU A 241 0.46 -1.97 15.30
C LEU A 241 0.91 -3.43 15.24
N GLU A 242 0.18 -4.28 15.95
CA GLU A 242 0.40 -5.72 15.94
C GLU A 242 0.17 -6.33 14.54
N LEU A 243 0.99 -7.34 14.22
CA LEU A 243 1.00 -8.00 12.91
C LEU A 243 -0.33 -8.67 12.56
N ASP A 244 -1.10 -9.14 13.55
CA ASP A 244 -2.39 -9.79 13.36
C ASP A 244 -3.49 -8.83 12.85
N HIS A 245 -3.31 -7.53 13.05
CA HIS A 245 -4.21 -6.50 12.52
C HIS A 245 -3.94 -6.18 11.04
N ILE A 246 -2.79 -6.57 10.49
CA ILE A 246 -2.46 -6.35 9.07
C ILE A 246 -2.96 -7.55 8.25
N PRO A 247 -3.78 -7.39 7.20
CA PRO A 247 -4.26 -8.52 6.42
C PRO A 247 -3.13 -9.37 5.80
N ASP A 248 -3.23 -10.69 5.95
CA ASP A 248 -2.30 -11.64 5.35
C ASP A 248 -2.84 -12.15 4.00
N LEU A 249 -2.37 -11.52 2.92
CA LEU A 249 -2.78 -11.87 1.55
C LEU A 249 -2.09 -13.13 1.01
N SER A 250 -1.10 -13.68 1.73
CA SER A 250 -0.42 -14.93 1.33
C SER A 250 -1.27 -16.16 1.64
N LYS A 251 -2.02 -16.13 2.75
CA LYS A 251 -2.92 -17.23 3.17
C LYS A 251 -4.13 -17.40 2.25
N ARG A 252 -4.57 -16.32 1.62
CA ARG A 252 -5.72 -16.33 0.74
C ARG A 252 -5.49 -15.35 -0.41
N PRO A 253 -4.81 -15.80 -1.49
CA PRO A 253 -4.52 -14.96 -2.62
C PRO A 253 -5.75 -14.29 -3.23
N VAL A 254 -5.57 -13.05 -3.66
CA VAL A 254 -6.64 -12.20 -4.21
C VAL A 254 -6.20 -11.56 -5.53
N VAL A 255 -7.19 -11.12 -6.30
CA VAL A 255 -6.98 -10.06 -7.28
C VAL A 255 -6.74 -8.76 -6.52
N ALA A 256 -5.52 -8.25 -6.59
CA ALA A 256 -5.11 -7.01 -5.94
C ALA A 256 -5.59 -5.79 -6.73
N ARG A 257 -5.55 -5.87 -8.06
CA ARG A 257 -5.95 -4.79 -8.96
C ARG A 257 -6.30 -5.32 -10.34
N ALA A 258 -7.32 -4.74 -10.98
CA ALA A 258 -7.53 -4.90 -12.42
C ALA A 258 -6.92 -3.72 -13.17
N ASP A 259 -6.19 -3.99 -14.25
CA ASP A 259 -5.61 -2.94 -15.09
C ASP A 259 -6.62 -2.40 -16.11
N THR A 260 -6.23 -1.39 -16.88
CA THR A 260 -7.09 -0.75 -17.89
C THR A 260 -7.39 -1.65 -19.10
N HIS A 261 -6.62 -2.72 -19.31
CA HIS A 261 -6.83 -3.69 -20.39
C HIS A 261 -7.71 -4.86 -19.93
N GLY A 262 -8.05 -4.93 -18.64
CA GLY A 262 -8.83 -6.01 -18.05
C GLY A 262 -7.99 -7.19 -17.56
N ASN A 263 -6.67 -7.04 -17.49
CA ASN A 263 -5.78 -8.02 -16.84
C ASN A 263 -5.92 -7.92 -15.32
N LEU A 264 -5.65 -9.03 -14.63
CA LEU A 264 -5.79 -9.14 -13.19
C LEU A 264 -4.41 -9.28 -12.55
N LYS A 265 -4.01 -8.27 -11.76
CA LYS A 265 -2.81 -8.31 -10.92
C LYS A 265 -3.15 -9.05 -9.63
N LEU A 266 -2.36 -10.08 -9.32
CA LEU A 266 -2.58 -10.95 -8.18
C LEU A 266 -1.77 -10.48 -6.96
N SER A 267 -2.16 -10.91 -5.76
CA SER A 267 -1.36 -10.70 -4.54
C SER A 267 -0.21 -11.69 -4.39
N ILE A 268 0.02 -12.55 -5.37
CA ILE A 268 1.05 -13.60 -5.36
C ILE A 268 2.33 -13.03 -5.99
N ALA A 269 3.44 -12.98 -5.26
CA ALA A 269 4.72 -12.67 -5.88
C ALA A 269 5.23 -13.86 -6.70
N VAL A 270 6.04 -13.63 -7.73
CA VAL A 270 6.64 -14.67 -8.57
C VAL A 270 7.42 -15.67 -7.73
N SER A 271 8.16 -15.18 -6.73
CA SER A 271 8.91 -15.99 -5.77
C SER A 271 8.04 -16.79 -4.79
N ASP A 272 6.76 -16.42 -4.60
CA ASP A 272 5.82 -17.19 -3.79
C ASP A 272 5.12 -18.29 -4.61
N ALA A 273 5.28 -18.28 -5.94
CA ALA A 273 4.74 -19.32 -6.80
C ALA A 273 5.46 -20.63 -6.56
N GLN A 274 4.71 -21.73 -6.47
CA GLN A 274 5.33 -23.04 -6.26
C GLN A 274 6.18 -23.43 -7.48
N PRO A 275 7.38 -24.01 -7.30
CA PRO A 275 8.27 -24.37 -8.41
C PRO A 275 7.60 -25.28 -9.46
N GLU A 276 6.71 -26.17 -9.03
CA GLU A 276 5.95 -27.05 -9.92
C GLU A 276 4.90 -26.35 -10.78
N TRP A 277 4.61 -25.06 -10.55
CA TRP A 277 3.67 -24.30 -11.36
C TRP A 277 4.25 -23.85 -12.70
N PHE A 278 5.57 -23.72 -12.80
CA PHE A 278 6.23 -23.17 -13.97
C PHE A 278 6.26 -24.17 -15.15
N GLY A 279 5.83 -23.72 -16.33
CA GLY A 279 5.83 -24.52 -17.56
C GLY A 279 4.86 -25.71 -17.55
N ARG A 280 3.85 -25.71 -16.67
CA ARG A 280 2.82 -26.75 -16.57
C ARG A 280 1.42 -26.16 -16.70
N PRO A 281 0.44 -26.93 -17.22
CA PRO A 281 -0.95 -26.53 -17.18
C PRO A 281 -1.46 -26.55 -15.73
N LEU A 282 -2.05 -25.42 -15.33
CA LEU A 282 -2.61 -25.16 -14.01
C LEU A 282 -4.11 -25.00 -14.13
N LYS A 283 -4.83 -25.61 -13.20
CA LYS A 283 -6.22 -25.29 -12.95
C LYS A 283 -6.26 -23.99 -12.14
N VAL A 284 -6.92 -22.99 -12.69
CA VAL A 284 -7.14 -21.69 -12.04
C VAL A 284 -8.63 -21.56 -11.75
N SER A 285 -8.96 -21.34 -10.48
CA SER A 285 -10.32 -21.06 -10.02
C SER A 285 -10.41 -19.62 -9.55
N ILE A 286 -11.29 -18.83 -10.16
CA ILE A 286 -11.46 -17.41 -9.86
C ILE A 286 -12.90 -16.98 -10.13
N HIS A 287 -13.53 -16.31 -9.16
CA HIS A 287 -14.88 -15.78 -9.27
C HIS A 287 -15.94 -16.80 -9.75
N GLY A 288 -15.82 -18.07 -9.37
CA GLY A 288 -16.74 -19.14 -9.78
C GLY A 288 -16.47 -19.71 -11.18
N HIS A 289 -15.45 -19.21 -11.89
CA HIS A 289 -14.96 -19.76 -13.14
C HIS A 289 -13.75 -20.66 -12.89
N GLU A 290 -13.63 -21.70 -13.71
CA GLU A 290 -12.45 -22.57 -13.74
C GLU A 290 -11.92 -22.63 -15.18
N TYR A 291 -10.61 -22.50 -15.33
CA TYR A 291 -9.95 -22.65 -16.62
C TYR A 291 -8.51 -23.13 -16.47
N ILE A 292 -7.92 -23.51 -17.59
CA ILE A 292 -6.52 -23.93 -17.66
C ILE A 292 -5.67 -22.73 -18.07
N ALA A 293 -4.63 -22.45 -17.30
CA ALA A 293 -3.61 -21.45 -17.60
C ALA A 293 -2.21 -22.05 -17.44
N GLU A 294 -1.19 -21.34 -17.90
CA GLU A 294 0.21 -21.71 -17.71
C GLU A 294 0.98 -20.49 -17.23
N ILE A 295 1.90 -20.67 -16.27
CA ILE A 295 2.85 -19.62 -15.90
C ILE A 295 3.98 -19.59 -16.92
N ARG A 296 4.12 -18.45 -17.60
CA ARG A 296 5.11 -18.19 -18.63
C ARG A 296 6.04 -17.04 -18.23
N GLU A 297 7.16 -16.93 -18.94
CA GLU A 297 8.13 -15.85 -18.72
C GLU A 297 7.53 -14.50 -19.13
N HIS A 298 6.81 -14.45 -20.25
CA HIS A 298 6.11 -13.26 -20.71
C HIS A 298 4.64 -13.53 -20.97
N MET A 299 3.81 -12.52 -20.68
CA MET A 299 2.37 -12.59 -20.89
C MET A 299 2.02 -12.96 -22.34
N PHE A 300 2.75 -12.41 -23.31
CA PHE A 300 2.47 -12.55 -24.74
C PHE A 300 3.08 -13.81 -25.38
N ASP A 301 3.70 -14.69 -24.61
CA ASP A 301 4.21 -15.96 -25.14
C ASP A 301 3.08 -16.95 -25.44
N ALA A 302 1.86 -16.70 -24.94
CA ALA A 302 0.68 -17.52 -25.18
C ALA A 302 0.04 -17.26 -26.56
N GLN A 303 -0.57 -18.30 -27.14
CA GLN A 303 -1.40 -18.13 -28.33
C GLN A 303 -2.64 -17.26 -28.02
N SER A 304 -3.10 -16.47 -29.00
CA SER A 304 -4.30 -15.64 -28.87
C SER A 304 -5.50 -16.46 -28.36
N GLY A 305 -6.24 -15.94 -27.40
CA GLY A 305 -7.38 -16.61 -26.77
C GLY A 305 -7.04 -17.60 -25.65
N HIS A 306 -5.76 -17.79 -25.31
CA HIS A 306 -5.36 -18.58 -24.14
C HIS A 306 -5.21 -17.72 -22.89
N HIS A 307 -5.51 -18.33 -21.74
CA HIS A 307 -5.26 -17.76 -20.42
C HIS A 307 -3.78 -17.92 -20.07
N GLY A 308 -3.09 -16.80 -19.84
CA GLY A 308 -1.70 -16.76 -19.45
C GLY A 308 -1.54 -16.19 -18.05
N ILE A 309 -0.64 -16.79 -17.27
CA ILE A 309 -0.10 -16.18 -16.06
C ILE A 309 1.34 -15.81 -16.35
N ALA A 310 1.78 -14.62 -15.96
CA ALA A 310 3.18 -14.22 -16.10
C ALA A 310 3.58 -13.22 -15.00
N PRO A 311 4.88 -13.03 -14.75
CA PRO A 311 5.37 -11.89 -14.00
C PRO A 311 4.82 -10.57 -14.58
N GLY A 312 4.11 -9.80 -13.76
CA GLY A 312 3.59 -8.50 -14.11
C GLY A 312 4.65 -7.39 -14.02
N SER A 313 4.23 -6.17 -14.36
CA SER A 313 5.06 -4.95 -14.28
C SER A 313 5.11 -4.30 -12.89
N SER A 314 4.50 -4.93 -11.89
CA SER A 314 4.33 -4.41 -10.53
C SER A 314 5.11 -5.26 -9.53
N GLY A 315 5.49 -4.69 -8.39
CA GLY A 315 6.27 -5.37 -7.35
C GLY A 315 7.78 -5.16 -7.44
N HIS A 316 8.26 -4.24 -8.30
CA HIS A 316 9.68 -3.85 -8.35
C HIS A 316 10.09 -3.03 -7.11
N PHE A 317 10.19 -3.72 -5.98
CA PHE A 317 10.50 -3.15 -4.67
C PHE A 317 12.00 -3.27 -4.41
N ALA A 318 12.66 -2.15 -4.16
CA ALA A 318 14.09 -2.14 -3.87
C ALA A 318 14.41 -2.68 -2.46
N ASP A 319 13.42 -2.68 -1.57
CA ASP A 319 13.50 -3.11 -0.17
C ASP A 319 13.00 -4.54 0.05
N SER A 320 12.64 -5.28 -1.00
CA SER A 320 12.13 -6.64 -0.86
C SER A 320 13.27 -7.64 -0.67
N ALA A 321 13.13 -8.53 0.31
CA ALA A 321 14.00 -9.69 0.51
C ALA A 321 13.74 -10.85 -0.46
N LYS A 322 12.64 -10.80 -1.24
CA LYS A 322 12.26 -11.84 -2.19
C LYS A 322 13.15 -11.83 -3.44
N ASP A 323 13.51 -13.02 -3.93
CA ASP A 323 14.31 -13.21 -5.16
C ASP A 323 13.68 -12.55 -6.40
N ASP A 324 12.36 -12.71 -6.53
CA ASP A 324 11.55 -12.01 -7.53
C ASP A 324 10.27 -11.45 -6.86
N PRO A 325 10.26 -10.15 -6.50
CA PRO A 325 9.13 -9.53 -5.82
C PRO A 325 8.01 -9.11 -6.77
N ARG A 326 8.15 -9.32 -8.08
CA ARG A 326 7.11 -8.97 -9.04
C ARG A 326 5.85 -9.76 -8.73
N PHE A 327 4.70 -9.14 -8.88
CA PHE A 327 3.42 -9.84 -8.73
C PHE A 327 3.08 -10.60 -10.01
N LEU A 328 2.49 -11.79 -9.86
CA LEU A 328 1.88 -12.50 -10.97
C LEU A 328 0.69 -11.70 -11.51
N GLU A 329 0.54 -11.72 -12.83
CA GLU A 329 -0.57 -11.13 -13.56
C GLU A 329 -1.23 -12.22 -14.39
N LEU A 330 -2.54 -12.13 -14.54
CA LEU A 330 -3.38 -13.09 -15.24
C LEU A 330 -4.16 -12.36 -16.34
N ALA A 331 -4.08 -12.87 -17.57
CA ALA A 331 -4.69 -12.25 -18.73
C ALA A 331 -5.19 -13.28 -19.76
N ILE A 332 -6.00 -12.81 -20.71
CA ILE A 332 -6.32 -13.52 -21.95
C ILE A 332 -5.75 -12.71 -23.09
N ILE A 333 -4.93 -13.34 -23.93
CA ILE A 333 -4.32 -12.62 -25.04
C ILE A 333 -5.38 -12.22 -26.07
N GLY A 334 -5.50 -10.91 -26.27
CA GLY A 334 -6.46 -10.30 -27.19
C GLY A 334 -7.85 -10.02 -26.61
N LYS A 335 -8.09 -10.24 -25.31
CA LYS A 335 -9.39 -10.00 -24.67
C LYS A 335 -9.27 -9.46 -23.23
N PRO A 336 -10.22 -8.64 -22.77
CA PRO A 336 -10.28 -8.20 -21.38
C PRO A 336 -10.77 -9.33 -20.47
N LEU A 337 -9.84 -10.02 -19.80
CA LEU A 337 -10.17 -11.14 -18.89
C LEU A 337 -11.21 -10.76 -17.84
N ARG A 338 -11.10 -9.56 -17.26
CA ARG A 338 -12.05 -9.06 -16.26
C ARG A 338 -13.50 -9.11 -16.77
N GLU A 339 -13.74 -8.74 -18.02
CA GLU A 339 -15.07 -8.73 -18.61
C GLU A 339 -15.55 -10.15 -18.92
N GLU A 340 -14.65 -11.03 -19.38
CA GLU A 340 -14.95 -12.44 -19.64
C GLU A 340 -15.38 -13.18 -18.37
N LEU A 341 -14.76 -12.85 -17.23
CA LEU A 341 -15.11 -13.42 -15.93
C LEU A 341 -16.28 -12.69 -15.24
N GLY A 342 -16.87 -11.66 -15.87
CA GLY A 342 -17.94 -10.88 -15.25
C GLY A 342 -17.54 -10.18 -13.94
N ILE A 343 -16.24 -9.95 -13.71
CA ILE A 343 -15.75 -9.31 -12.49
C ILE A 343 -16.08 -7.83 -12.53
N THR A 344 -16.99 -7.41 -11.65
CA THR A 344 -17.39 -6.00 -11.52
C THR A 344 -16.53 -5.28 -10.48
N PRO A 345 -16.49 -3.93 -10.48
CA PRO A 345 -15.89 -3.17 -9.40
C PRO A 345 -16.44 -3.53 -8.02
N GLN A 346 -17.71 -3.96 -7.92
CA GLN A 346 -18.30 -4.38 -6.65
C GLN A 346 -17.66 -5.67 -6.13
N ASN A 347 -17.41 -6.65 -7.02
CA ASN A 347 -16.78 -7.91 -6.63
C ASN A 347 -15.33 -7.72 -6.17
N LEU A 348 -14.60 -6.78 -6.77
CA LEU A 348 -13.23 -6.45 -6.34
C LEU A 348 -13.19 -5.89 -4.91
N LYS A 349 -14.15 -5.05 -4.52
CA LYS A 349 -14.28 -4.54 -3.15
C LYS A 349 -14.51 -5.65 -2.13
N GLU A 350 -15.45 -6.55 -2.44
CA GLU A 350 -15.77 -7.73 -1.62
C GLU A 350 -14.57 -8.70 -1.53
N GLY A 351 -13.75 -8.72 -2.58
CA GLY A 351 -12.57 -9.54 -2.72
C GLY A 351 -12.83 -10.67 -3.70
N VAL A 352 -12.06 -10.70 -4.78
CA VAL A 352 -12.01 -11.82 -5.71
C VAL A 352 -10.81 -12.69 -5.35
N TYR A 353 -11.08 -13.88 -4.84
CA TYR A 353 -10.05 -14.85 -4.45
C TYR A 353 -9.67 -15.71 -5.64
N ILE A 354 -8.40 -16.14 -5.65
CA ILE A 354 -7.85 -17.01 -6.68
C ILE A 354 -7.24 -18.25 -6.04
N GLU A 355 -7.51 -19.40 -6.66
CA GLU A 355 -6.86 -20.67 -6.36
C GLU A 355 -6.12 -21.16 -7.61
N ILE A 356 -4.89 -21.62 -7.42
CA ILE A 356 -4.04 -22.14 -8.49
C ILE A 356 -3.55 -23.50 -8.04
N ALA A 357 -3.80 -24.53 -8.86
CA ALA A 357 -3.37 -25.90 -8.57
C ALA A 357 -2.83 -26.58 -9.84
N PRO A 358 -1.78 -27.42 -9.72
CA PRO A 358 -1.39 -28.30 -10.82
C PRO A 358 -2.56 -29.19 -11.25
N ILE A 359 -2.72 -29.39 -12.55
CA ILE A 359 -3.59 -30.45 -13.05
C ILE A 359 -2.84 -31.75 -12.81
N GLU A 360 -3.39 -32.65 -12.00
CA GLU A 360 -2.78 -33.97 -11.83
C GLU A 360 -2.60 -34.63 -13.21
N PRO A 361 -1.45 -35.24 -13.49
CA PRO A 361 -1.31 -36.05 -14.69
C PRO A 361 -2.47 -37.06 -14.70
N LEU A 362 -3.16 -37.18 -15.83
CA LEU A 362 -4.10 -38.30 -16.09
C LEU A 362 -3.29 -39.61 -16.09
N SER A 363 -2.88 -40.04 -14.91
CA SER A 363 -2.20 -41.30 -14.63
C SER A 363 -3.23 -42.42 -14.73
N GLY A 364 -3.68 -42.70 -15.95
CA GLY A 364 -4.68 -43.74 -16.19
C GLY A 364 -5.12 -43.94 -17.64
N LEU A 365 -4.84 -43.03 -18.58
CA LEU A 365 -5.38 -43.13 -19.95
C LEU A 365 -4.41 -43.70 -21.00
N HIS A 366 -3.17 -44.04 -20.63
CA HIS A 366 -2.22 -44.68 -21.56
C HIS A 366 -2.08 -46.21 -21.41
N ALA A 367 -2.83 -46.86 -20.52
CA ALA A 367 -2.79 -48.34 -20.39
C ALA A 367 -3.67 -49.10 -21.40
N GLY A 368 -4.47 -48.40 -22.23
CA GLY A 368 -5.48 -49.03 -23.10
C GLY A 368 -5.20 -49.01 -24.61
N LEU A 369 -4.16 -48.34 -25.08
CA LEU A 369 -3.92 -48.15 -26.53
C LEU A 369 -2.79 -49.03 -27.11
N ASP A 370 -1.99 -49.69 -26.27
CA ASP A 370 -0.91 -50.58 -26.75
C ASP A 370 -1.33 -52.06 -26.95
N GLN A 371 -2.56 -52.45 -26.57
CA GLN A 371 -3.05 -53.83 -26.80
C GLN A 371 -3.94 -53.99 -28.05
N ALA A 372 -4.39 -52.92 -28.69
CA ALA A 372 -5.21 -53.01 -29.90
C ALA A 372 -4.39 -53.13 -31.21
N GLY A 373 -3.06 -52.98 -31.14
CA GLY A 373 -2.16 -53.00 -32.31
C GLY A 373 -1.46 -54.33 -32.59
N ALA A 374 -1.61 -55.34 -31.72
CA ALA A 374 -0.90 -56.62 -31.81
C ALA A 374 -1.69 -57.75 -32.49
N ASP A 375 -3.03 -57.66 -32.58
CA ASP A 375 -3.88 -58.75 -33.12
C ASP A 375 -4.24 -58.62 -34.61
N ALA A 376 -3.70 -57.62 -35.34
CA ALA A 376 -4.06 -57.37 -36.74
C ALA A 376 -3.01 -57.80 -37.79
N ARG A 377 -2.02 -58.63 -37.42
CA ARG A 377 -1.01 -59.14 -38.36
C ARG A 377 -0.87 -60.67 -38.32
N ASP A 378 -1.96 -61.40 -38.54
CA ASP A 378 -1.82 -62.81 -38.90
C ASP A 378 -3.02 -63.40 -39.67
N VAL A 379 -3.41 -62.78 -40.80
CA VAL A 379 -4.31 -63.45 -41.77
C VAL A 379 -4.02 -63.00 -43.20
N SER A 380 -2.90 -63.43 -43.79
CA SER A 380 -2.77 -63.56 -45.26
C SER A 380 -1.54 -64.40 -45.65
N ALA A 381 -1.63 -65.72 -45.50
CA ALA A 381 -0.86 -66.69 -46.27
C ALA A 381 -1.61 -68.03 -46.25
N GLY A 382 -2.23 -68.38 -47.37
CA GLY A 382 -3.01 -69.60 -47.57
C GLY A 382 -3.82 -69.54 -48.84
#